data_AF-A0A081QPS0-F1
#
_entry.id   AF-A0A081QPS0-F1
#
_cell.length_a   1.000
_cell.length_b   1.000
_cell.length_c   1.000
_cell.angle_alpha   90.00
_cell.angle_beta   90.00
_cell.angle_gamma   90.00
#
_symmetry.space_group_name_H-M   'P 1'
#
loop_
_entity.id
_entity.type
_entity.pdbx_description
1 polymer ?
#
loop_
_entity_poly.entity_id
_entity_poly.type
_entity_poly.pdbx_seq_one_letter_code
_entity_poly.pdbx_strand_id
1 'polypeptide(L)'
;MEQKEKHFSLSWFFKWFLDNKAITVFLVTLLLGLNLFILSKISFLFSPVVDFLAVVMLPVILSGLLYYLLNPIVDWMEKHKINRVIAISIVFVIIALFIIWGLAVAIPNLQRQVLTFARNVPVYLEDADRVVNDLVTKRLPDDFRPQLEQVLTNFSSQATVWASKVSSQAVNWVSAFISGASQVIVALIIVPFMLFYLLRDGKGLRNYLTQFMPTKLKEPVGQVLSDVNQQLSNYVRGQVTVAIIVAVMFIIFFKIIGLRYAVTLGVTAGILNLVPYLGSFLAMLPALVLGLIAGPVMLLKVVIVFIVEQTIEGRFVSPLILGSQLNIHPINVLFVLLTSGSMFGIWGVLLGIPVYASAKVVISAIFEWYKVVSGLYELEGEEIKSEQ
;
A
#
# COMPACT_ATOMS: atom_id res chain seq x y z
N MET A 1 38.12 -48.85 50.20
CA MET A 1 37.01 -48.52 49.28
C MET A 1 37.41 -47.25 48.56
N GLU A 2 38.02 -47.35 47.38
CA GLU A 2 38.43 -46.22 46.55
C GLU A 2 37.57 -46.20 45.29
N GLN A 3 36.91 -45.06 45.06
CA GLN A 3 36.11 -44.79 43.87
C GLN A 3 37.03 -44.63 42.67
N LYS A 4 36.89 -45.52 41.67
CA LYS A 4 37.47 -45.32 40.34
C LYS A 4 36.68 -44.24 39.59
N GLU A 5 37.20 -43.02 39.58
CA GLU A 5 36.79 -42.00 38.60
C GLU A 5 37.19 -42.50 37.20
N LYS A 6 36.20 -42.87 36.39
CA LYS A 6 36.40 -43.09 34.96
C LYS A 6 36.59 -41.73 34.29
N HIS A 7 37.84 -41.29 34.13
CA HIS A 7 38.19 -40.25 33.17
C HIS A 7 37.72 -40.71 31.77
N PHE A 8 36.62 -40.13 31.28
CA PHE A 8 36.29 -40.20 29.86
C PHE A 8 37.43 -39.49 29.11
N SER A 9 38.35 -40.24 28.51
CA SER A 9 39.35 -39.66 27.63
C SER A 9 38.61 -39.09 26.43
N LEU A 10 38.43 -37.77 26.43
CA LEU A 10 37.90 -37.04 25.28
C LEU A 10 38.79 -37.40 24.08
N SER A 11 38.22 -38.15 23.13
CA SER A 11 38.88 -38.60 21.92
C SER A 11 39.61 -37.43 21.25
N TRP A 12 40.77 -37.67 20.64
CA TRP A 12 41.53 -36.65 19.90
C TRP A 12 40.65 -35.87 18.90
N PHE A 13 39.65 -36.55 18.32
CA PHE A 13 38.60 -35.96 17.48
C PHE A 13 37.82 -34.84 18.20
N PHE A 14 37.47 -35.01 19.47
CA PHE A 14 36.69 -34.04 20.22
C PHE A 14 37.46 -32.74 20.45
N LYS A 15 38.75 -32.83 20.83
CA LYS A 15 39.61 -31.67 21.07
C LYS A 15 39.97 -30.89 19.80
N TRP A 16 40.16 -31.58 18.68
CA TRP A 16 40.64 -30.93 17.46
C TRP A 16 39.51 -30.51 16.51
N PHE A 17 38.38 -31.23 16.54
CA PHE A 17 37.26 -31.04 15.61
C PHE A 17 36.05 -30.35 16.24
N LEU A 18 35.60 -30.77 17.44
CA LEU A 18 34.39 -30.22 18.08
C LEU A 18 34.68 -28.99 18.95
N ASP A 19 35.85 -28.94 19.60
CA ASP A 19 36.27 -27.82 20.45
C ASP A 19 36.93 -26.67 19.65
N ASN A 20 37.12 -26.86 18.33
CA ASN A 20 37.67 -25.84 17.45
C ASN A 20 36.55 -24.95 16.89
N LYS A 21 36.50 -23.70 17.37
CA LYS A 21 35.50 -22.69 16.95
C LYS A 21 35.40 -22.54 15.43
N ALA A 22 36.51 -22.63 14.69
CA ALA A 22 36.49 -22.48 13.23
C ALA A 22 35.77 -23.65 12.55
N ILE A 23 35.99 -24.87 13.02
CA ILE A 23 35.36 -26.08 12.47
C ILE A 23 33.86 -26.10 12.81
N THR A 24 33.49 -25.70 14.03
CA THR A 24 32.10 -25.58 14.44
C THR A 24 31.35 -24.53 13.62
N VAL A 25 31.94 -23.35 13.41
CA VAL A 25 31.33 -22.30 12.54
C VAL A 25 31.20 -22.78 11.10
N PHE A 26 32.21 -23.48 10.57
CA PHE A 26 32.16 -24.07 9.23
C PHE A 26 31.05 -25.13 9.11
N LEU A 27 30.92 -26.03 10.08
CA LEU A 27 29.85 -27.03 10.13
C LEU A 27 28.46 -26.41 10.21
N VAL A 28 28.26 -25.41 11.07
CA VAL A 28 26.98 -24.69 11.17
C VAL A 28 26.65 -24.01 9.84
N THR A 29 27.61 -23.36 9.20
CA THR A 29 27.43 -22.72 7.89
C THR A 29 27.09 -23.75 6.82
N LEU A 30 27.78 -24.89 6.81
CA LEU A 30 27.55 -25.97 5.86
C LEU A 30 26.18 -26.62 6.06
N LEU A 31 25.75 -26.81 7.32
CA LEU A 31 24.42 -27.31 7.66
C LEU A 31 23.32 -26.32 7.27
N LEU A 32 23.51 -25.01 7.48
CA LEU A 32 22.60 -23.98 7.01
C LEU A 32 22.50 -24.00 5.48
N GLY A 33 23.62 -24.09 4.78
CA GLY A 33 23.68 -24.21 3.32
C GLY A 33 22.98 -25.47 2.80
N LEU A 34 23.18 -26.61 3.46
CA LEU A 34 22.53 -27.87 3.12
C LEU A 34 21.01 -27.80 3.32
N ASN A 35 20.55 -27.20 4.43
CA ASN A 35 19.12 -26.99 4.68
C ASN A 35 18.50 -26.11 3.59
N LEU A 36 19.15 -24.99 3.23
CA LEU A 36 18.69 -24.11 2.14
C LEU A 36 18.64 -24.83 0.79
N PHE A 37 19.65 -25.66 0.49
CA PHE A 37 19.70 -26.44 -0.74
C PHE A 37 18.56 -27.46 -0.82
N ILE A 38 18.30 -28.18 0.28
CA ILE A 38 17.21 -29.15 0.37
C ILE A 38 15.85 -28.45 0.25
N LEU A 39 15.64 -27.31 0.94
CA LEU A 39 14.45 -26.47 0.81
C LEU A 39 14.19 -26.03 -0.63
N SER A 40 15.23 -25.64 -1.37
CA SER A 40 15.13 -25.28 -2.79
C SER A 40 14.67 -26.45 -3.66
N LYS A 41 15.14 -27.68 -3.39
CA LYS A 41 14.73 -28.89 -4.13
C LYS A 41 13.31 -29.36 -3.81
N ILE A 42 12.80 -29.03 -2.63
CA ILE A 42 11.45 -29.41 -2.18
C ILE A 42 10.44 -28.26 -2.40
N SER A 43 10.86 -27.15 -3.01
CA SER A 43 10.03 -25.97 -3.30
C SER A 43 8.70 -26.30 -3.99
N PHE A 44 8.63 -27.36 -4.81
CA PHE A 44 7.41 -27.81 -5.46
C PHE A 44 6.30 -28.23 -4.48
N LEU A 45 6.64 -28.75 -3.29
CA LEU A 45 5.66 -29.10 -2.25
C LEU A 45 4.97 -27.86 -1.67
N PHE A 46 5.62 -26.69 -1.77
CA PHE A 46 5.05 -25.42 -1.34
C PHE A 46 4.22 -24.74 -2.45
N SER A 47 4.31 -25.18 -3.72
CA SER A 47 3.55 -24.58 -4.83
C SER A 47 2.04 -24.57 -4.56
N PRO A 48 1.38 -25.67 -4.16
CA PRO A 48 -0.06 -25.66 -3.90
C PRO A 48 -0.44 -24.71 -2.77
N VAL A 49 0.42 -24.56 -1.77
CA VAL A 49 0.21 -23.64 -0.63
C VAL A 49 0.31 -22.19 -1.10
N VAL A 50 1.32 -21.88 -1.93
CA VAL A 50 1.51 -20.54 -2.51
C VAL A 50 0.36 -20.19 -3.45
N ASP A 51 -0.08 -21.13 -4.30
CA ASP A 51 -1.20 -20.94 -5.22
C ASP A 51 -2.52 -20.71 -4.46
N PHE A 52 -2.76 -21.51 -3.41
CA PHE A 52 -3.91 -21.31 -2.53
C PHE A 52 -3.87 -19.94 -1.84
N LEU A 53 -2.72 -19.56 -1.26
CA LEU A 53 -2.55 -18.25 -0.65
C LEU A 53 -2.77 -17.14 -1.67
N ALA A 54 -2.25 -17.26 -2.89
CA ALA A 54 -2.44 -16.26 -3.94
C ALA A 54 -3.93 -16.05 -4.28
N VAL A 55 -4.72 -17.12 -4.34
CA VAL A 55 -6.17 -17.06 -4.62
C VAL A 55 -6.95 -16.44 -3.46
N VAL A 56 -6.62 -16.80 -2.22
CA VAL A 56 -7.38 -16.38 -1.01
C VAL A 56 -6.93 -15.00 -0.51
N MET A 57 -5.69 -14.61 -0.76
CA MET A 57 -5.10 -13.35 -0.29
C MET A 57 -5.93 -12.14 -0.71
N LEU A 58 -6.28 -12.03 -1.99
CA LEU A 58 -6.98 -10.85 -2.51
C LEU A 58 -8.34 -10.66 -1.83
N PRO A 59 -9.22 -11.67 -1.76
CA PRO A 59 -10.46 -11.54 -1.01
C PRO A 59 -10.22 -11.18 0.47
N VAL A 60 -9.21 -11.77 1.12
CA VAL A 60 -8.93 -11.53 2.55
C VAL A 60 -8.51 -10.09 2.77
N ILE A 61 -7.58 -9.60 1.96
CA ILE A 61 -7.10 -8.22 1.98
C ILE A 61 -8.26 -7.25 1.79
N LEU A 62 -9.07 -7.44 0.73
CA LEU A 62 -10.20 -6.55 0.45
C LEU A 62 -11.22 -6.56 1.57
N SER A 63 -11.55 -7.73 2.11
CA SER A 63 -12.45 -7.86 3.25
C SER A 63 -11.89 -7.20 4.52
N GLY A 64 -10.57 -7.27 4.76
CA GLY A 64 -9.90 -6.60 5.87
C GLY A 64 -9.92 -5.07 5.74
N LEU A 65 -9.60 -4.54 4.55
CA LEU A 65 -9.69 -3.09 4.29
C LEU A 65 -11.11 -2.58 4.49
N LEU A 66 -12.10 -3.27 3.92
CA LEU A 66 -13.51 -2.93 4.09
C LEU A 66 -13.96 -3.09 5.55
N TYR A 67 -13.48 -4.10 6.26
CA TYR A 67 -13.76 -4.28 7.69
C TYR A 67 -13.31 -3.04 8.48
N TYR A 68 -12.07 -2.59 8.29
CA TYR A 68 -11.57 -1.42 8.99
C TYR A 68 -12.33 -0.14 8.67
N LEU A 69 -12.78 0.01 7.43
CA LEU A 69 -13.57 1.15 6.98
C LEU A 69 -15.01 1.14 7.52
N LEU A 70 -15.66 -0.03 7.53
CA LEU A 70 -17.10 -0.19 7.80
C LEU A 70 -17.41 -0.53 9.26
N ASN A 71 -16.49 -1.17 9.98
CA ASN A 71 -16.69 -1.50 11.40
C ASN A 71 -17.07 -0.30 12.29
N PRO A 72 -16.52 0.93 12.15
CA PRO A 72 -16.97 2.04 12.99
C PRO A 72 -18.42 2.46 12.71
N ILE A 73 -18.93 2.26 11.50
CA ILE A 73 -20.34 2.50 11.16
C ILE A 73 -21.21 1.45 11.86
N VAL A 74 -20.82 0.18 11.79
CA VAL A 74 -21.51 -0.92 12.48
C VAL A 74 -21.48 -0.73 14.00
N ASP A 75 -20.33 -0.38 14.57
CA ASP A 75 -20.17 -0.12 16.01
C ASP A 75 -20.98 1.10 16.45
N TRP A 76 -21.08 2.15 15.62
CA TRP A 76 -21.93 3.30 15.90
C TRP A 76 -23.41 2.90 15.93
N MET A 77 -23.88 2.08 15.00
CA MET A 77 -25.25 1.54 15.00
C MET A 77 -25.51 0.64 16.22
N GLU A 78 -24.55 -0.21 16.59
CA GLU A 78 -24.63 -1.08 17.76
C GLU A 78 -24.75 -0.28 19.06
N LYS A 79 -23.99 0.82 19.18
CA LYS A 79 -24.10 1.76 20.31
C LYS A 79 -25.49 2.41 20.40
N HIS A 80 -26.23 2.51 19.29
CA HIS A 80 -27.61 2.99 19.24
C HIS A 80 -28.64 1.86 19.38
N LYS A 81 -28.26 0.74 20.03
CA LYS A 81 -29.12 -0.41 20.35
C LYS A 81 -29.61 -1.22 19.14
N ILE A 82 -28.98 -1.07 17.96
CA ILE A 82 -29.25 -1.93 16.80
C ILE A 82 -28.45 -3.22 16.96
N ASN A 83 -29.07 -4.40 16.80
CA ASN A 83 -28.35 -5.67 16.82
C ASN A 83 -27.25 -5.66 15.74
N ARG A 84 -26.02 -6.08 16.10
CA ARG A 84 -24.85 -6.10 15.21
C ARG A 84 -25.14 -6.77 13.86
N VAL A 85 -25.85 -7.89 13.84
CA VAL A 85 -26.20 -8.57 12.57
C VAL A 85 -27.09 -7.70 11.69
N ILE A 86 -28.08 -7.02 12.28
CA ILE A 86 -28.97 -6.09 11.56
C ILE A 86 -28.19 -4.88 11.05
N ALA A 87 -27.29 -4.32 11.86
CA ALA A 87 -26.42 -3.23 11.46
C ALA A 87 -25.55 -3.60 10.25
N ILE A 88 -24.94 -4.79 10.26
CA ILE A 88 -24.17 -5.31 9.12
C ILE A 88 -25.06 -5.45 7.88
N SER A 89 -26.25 -6.03 8.01
CA SER A 89 -27.20 -6.18 6.90
C SER A 89 -27.60 -4.83 6.30
N ILE A 90 -27.88 -3.82 7.13
CA ILE A 90 -28.20 -2.46 6.67
C ILE A 90 -27.01 -1.86 5.90
N VAL A 91 -25.80 -1.96 6.45
CA VAL A 91 -24.58 -1.48 5.79
C VAL A 91 -24.39 -2.17 4.44
N PHE A 92 -24.62 -3.48 4.35
CA PHE A 92 -24.52 -4.25 3.10
C PHE A 92 -25.56 -3.79 2.06
N VAL A 93 -26.81 -3.57 2.47
CA VAL A 93 -27.86 -3.06 1.58
C VAL A 93 -27.49 -1.66 1.06
N ILE A 94 -27.03 -0.77 1.94
CA ILE A 94 -26.61 0.58 1.56
C ILE A 94 -25.44 0.52 0.56
N ILE A 95 -24.43 -0.31 0.83
CA ILE A 95 -23.30 -0.50 -0.08
C ILE A 95 -23.76 -1.07 -1.42
N ALA A 96 -24.65 -2.08 -1.41
CA ALA A 96 -25.19 -2.64 -2.64
C ALA A 96 -25.95 -1.61 -3.47
N LEU A 97 -26.75 -0.74 -2.82
CA LEU A 97 -27.43 0.37 -3.49
C LEU A 97 -26.45 1.38 -4.09
N PHE A 98 -25.42 1.77 -3.34
CA PHE A 98 -24.37 2.67 -3.85
C PHE A 98 -23.57 2.05 -4.98
N ILE A 99 -23.28 0.75 -4.91
CA ILE A 99 -22.63 0.01 -6.00
C ILE A 99 -23.54 0.02 -7.21
N ILE A 100 -24.81 -0.41 -7.11
CA ILE A 100 -25.75 -0.43 -8.24
C ILE A 100 -25.88 0.97 -8.86
N TRP A 101 -26.03 2.01 -8.02
CA TRP A 101 -26.12 3.39 -8.48
C TRP A 101 -24.82 3.87 -9.17
N GLY A 102 -23.66 3.58 -8.58
CA GLY A 102 -22.35 3.91 -9.14
C GLY A 102 -22.07 3.16 -10.45
N LEU A 103 -22.42 1.88 -10.52
CA LEU A 103 -22.34 1.05 -11.73
C LEU A 103 -23.25 1.60 -12.83
N ALA A 104 -24.44 2.11 -12.49
CA ALA A 104 -25.39 2.65 -13.47
C ALA A 104 -25.02 4.05 -13.97
N VAL A 105 -24.48 4.91 -13.10
CA VAL A 105 -24.27 6.35 -13.42
C VAL A 105 -22.79 6.70 -13.56
N ALA A 106 -21.96 6.34 -12.58
CA ALA A 106 -20.56 6.75 -12.55
C ALA A 106 -19.73 5.96 -13.56
N ILE A 107 -19.88 4.64 -13.62
CA ILE A 107 -19.07 3.79 -14.51
C ILE A 107 -19.26 4.17 -15.99
N PRO A 108 -20.48 4.29 -16.57
CA PRO A 108 -20.61 4.59 -17.99
C PRO A 108 -20.05 5.98 -18.34
N ASN A 109 -20.17 6.95 -17.42
CA ASN A 109 -19.63 8.29 -17.60
C ASN A 109 -18.11 8.32 -17.51
N LEU A 110 -17.52 7.70 -16.49
CA LEU A 110 -16.08 7.57 -16.34
C LEU A 110 -15.49 6.78 -17.49
N GLN A 111 -16.10 5.65 -17.86
CA GLN A 111 -15.70 4.82 -18.99
C GLN A 111 -15.67 5.63 -20.28
N ARG A 112 -16.74 6.37 -20.61
CA ARG A 112 -16.75 7.23 -21.80
C ARG A 112 -15.63 8.26 -21.75
N GLN A 113 -15.44 8.94 -20.63
CA GLN A 113 -14.40 9.96 -20.48
C GLN A 113 -12.99 9.38 -20.58
N VAL A 114 -12.72 8.24 -19.94
CA VAL A 114 -11.43 7.54 -20.00
C VAL A 114 -11.17 7.00 -21.41
N LEU A 115 -12.15 6.41 -22.08
CA LEU A 115 -12.00 5.92 -23.46
C LEU A 115 -11.79 7.07 -24.44
N THR A 116 -12.54 8.17 -24.31
CA THR A 116 -12.35 9.37 -25.15
C THR A 116 -10.98 9.99 -24.91
N PHE A 117 -10.55 10.10 -23.65
CA PHE A 117 -9.21 10.57 -23.33
C PHE A 117 -8.15 9.65 -23.95
N ALA A 118 -8.21 8.34 -23.67
CA ALA A 118 -7.25 7.34 -24.15
C ALA A 118 -7.11 7.35 -25.68
N ARG A 119 -8.23 7.37 -26.42
CA ARG A 119 -8.23 7.39 -27.89
C ARG A 119 -7.66 8.69 -28.46
N ASN A 120 -7.80 9.80 -27.75
CA ASN A 120 -7.31 11.09 -28.20
C ASN A 120 -5.88 11.42 -27.72
N VAL A 121 -5.28 10.61 -26.83
CA VAL A 121 -3.90 10.85 -26.35
C VAL A 121 -2.89 11.02 -27.49
N PRO A 122 -2.89 10.22 -28.58
CA PRO A 122 -1.96 10.44 -29.68
C PRO A 122 -2.10 11.83 -30.33
N VAL A 123 -3.33 12.25 -30.60
CA VAL A 123 -3.64 13.58 -31.16
C VAL A 123 -3.23 14.70 -30.19
N TYR A 124 -3.50 14.49 -28.90
CA TYR A 124 -3.10 15.37 -27.82
C TYR A 124 -1.58 15.58 -27.73
N LEU A 125 -0.78 14.56 -28.03
CA LEU A 125 0.67 14.70 -28.10
C LEU A 125 1.13 15.42 -29.35
N GLU A 126 0.53 15.16 -30.52
CA GLU A 126 0.84 15.91 -31.74
C GLU A 126 0.56 17.41 -31.60
N ASP A 127 -0.56 17.77 -30.95
CA ASP A 127 -0.90 19.17 -30.67
C ASP A 127 0.05 19.80 -29.64
N ALA A 128 0.45 19.03 -28.62
CA ALA A 128 1.46 19.48 -27.66
C ALA A 128 2.82 19.76 -28.34
N ASP A 129 3.27 18.88 -29.23
CA ASP A 129 4.50 19.06 -30.02
C ASP A 129 4.43 20.34 -30.87
N ARG A 130 3.28 20.64 -31.48
CA ARG A 130 3.08 21.88 -32.24
C ARG A 130 3.21 23.12 -31.36
N VAL A 131 2.58 23.13 -30.19
CA VAL A 131 2.65 24.25 -29.23
C VAL A 131 4.07 24.46 -28.74
N VAL A 132 4.77 23.37 -28.42
CA VAL A 132 6.16 23.41 -27.97
C VAL A 132 7.09 23.91 -29.08
N ASN A 133 6.95 23.38 -30.31
CA ASN A 133 7.76 23.82 -31.45
C ASN A 133 7.51 25.30 -31.79
N ASP A 134 6.28 25.80 -31.69
CA ASP A 134 5.97 27.21 -31.91
C ASP A 134 6.63 28.12 -30.85
N LEU A 135 6.64 27.69 -29.59
CA LEU A 135 7.31 28.41 -28.50
C LEU A 135 8.83 28.42 -28.67
N VAL A 136 9.42 27.29 -29.08
CA VAL A 136 10.86 27.16 -29.28
C VAL A 136 11.33 27.97 -30.48
N THR A 137 10.64 27.86 -31.61
CA THR A 137 11.02 28.56 -32.84
C THR A 137 10.76 30.06 -32.78
N LYS A 138 9.71 30.53 -32.10
CA LYS A 138 9.35 31.97 -32.06
C LYS A 138 9.87 32.73 -30.84
N ARG A 139 10.15 32.07 -29.72
CA ARG A 139 10.46 32.76 -28.44
C ARG A 139 11.78 32.40 -27.80
N LEU A 140 12.49 31.36 -28.25
CA LEU A 140 13.84 31.05 -27.74
C LEU A 140 14.94 31.67 -28.62
N PRO A 141 16.01 32.22 -28.01
CA PRO A 141 17.23 32.64 -28.71
C PRO A 141 17.91 31.48 -29.45
N ASP A 142 18.54 31.76 -30.59
CA ASP A 142 19.14 30.77 -31.50
C ASP A 142 20.20 29.88 -30.81
N ASP A 143 20.91 30.39 -29.81
CA ASP A 143 21.99 29.68 -29.10
C ASP A 143 21.51 28.45 -28.31
N PHE A 144 20.23 28.41 -27.90
CA PHE A 144 19.66 27.32 -27.10
C PHE A 144 18.80 26.35 -27.91
N ARG A 145 18.46 26.69 -29.16
CA ARG A 145 17.57 25.90 -30.02
C ARG A 145 18.06 24.49 -30.32
N PRO A 146 19.31 24.24 -30.77
CA PRO A 146 19.70 22.90 -31.21
C PRO A 146 19.72 21.87 -30.06
N GLN A 147 20.09 22.30 -28.84
CA GLN A 147 20.06 21.43 -27.65
C GLN A 147 18.61 21.15 -27.21
N LEU A 148 17.73 22.15 -27.27
CA LEU A 148 16.32 21.95 -26.95
C LEU A 148 15.62 21.06 -27.98
N GLU A 149 15.82 21.29 -29.28
CA GLU A 149 15.18 20.50 -30.35
C GLU A 149 15.53 19.01 -30.24
N GLN A 150 16.77 18.68 -29.88
CA GLN A 150 17.22 17.30 -29.70
C GLN A 150 16.60 16.64 -28.46
N VAL A 151 16.45 17.39 -27.35
CA VAL A 151 15.73 16.89 -26.15
C VAL A 151 14.24 16.73 -26.43
N LEU A 152 13.64 17.66 -27.16
CA LEU A 152 12.21 17.66 -27.48
C LEU A 152 11.82 16.54 -28.45
N THR A 153 12.61 16.28 -29.48
CA THR A 153 12.39 15.15 -30.41
C THR A 153 12.56 13.79 -29.74
N ASN A 154 13.54 13.66 -28.83
CA ASN A 154 13.69 12.46 -28.01
C ASN A 154 12.54 12.30 -27.00
N PHE A 155 12.04 13.40 -26.43
CA PHE A 155 10.89 13.37 -25.53
C PHE A 155 9.59 13.05 -26.26
N SER A 156 9.34 13.64 -27.44
CA SER A 156 8.09 13.42 -28.17
C SER A 156 7.97 11.99 -28.70
N SER A 157 9.07 11.42 -29.20
CA SER A 157 9.10 10.01 -29.62
C SER A 157 8.83 9.06 -28.45
N GLN A 158 9.45 9.29 -27.28
CA GLN A 158 9.17 8.50 -26.08
C GLN A 158 7.76 8.71 -25.52
N ALA A 159 7.27 9.95 -25.53
CA ALA A 159 5.91 10.30 -25.11
C ALA A 159 4.88 9.61 -25.99
N THR A 160 5.10 9.54 -27.30
CA THR A 160 4.20 8.87 -28.26
C THR A 160 4.16 7.35 -28.03
N VAL A 161 5.31 6.73 -27.77
CA VAL A 161 5.38 5.29 -27.39
C VAL A 161 4.69 5.05 -26.06
N TRP A 162 4.91 5.91 -25.06
CA TRP A 162 4.23 5.80 -23.76
C TRP A 162 2.72 5.99 -23.90
N ALA A 163 2.27 6.97 -24.66
CA ALA A 163 0.86 7.25 -24.92
C ALA A 163 0.15 6.11 -25.64
N SER A 164 0.75 5.54 -26.68
CA SER A 164 0.17 4.39 -27.39
C SER A 164 0.06 3.17 -26.47
N LYS A 165 1.05 2.94 -25.61
CA LYS A 165 1.01 1.88 -24.58
C LYS A 165 -0.07 2.15 -23.52
N VAL A 166 -0.13 3.35 -22.95
CA VAL A 166 -1.14 3.71 -21.95
C VAL A 166 -2.55 3.69 -22.55
N SER A 167 -2.72 4.17 -23.78
CA SER A 167 -3.99 4.16 -24.50
C SER A 167 -4.48 2.73 -24.75
N SER A 168 -3.64 1.88 -25.35
CA SER A 168 -3.97 0.47 -25.60
C SER A 168 -4.23 -0.28 -24.29
N GLN A 169 -3.43 -0.03 -23.25
CA GLN A 169 -3.63 -0.65 -21.95
C GLN A 169 -4.91 -0.16 -21.28
N ALA A 170 -5.22 1.14 -21.28
CA ALA A 170 -6.48 1.66 -20.75
C ALA A 170 -7.69 1.08 -21.47
N VAL A 171 -7.66 0.98 -22.80
CA VAL A 171 -8.72 0.33 -23.60
C VAL A 171 -8.84 -1.15 -23.23
N ASN A 172 -7.72 -1.88 -23.12
CA ASN A 172 -7.71 -3.29 -22.75
C ASN A 172 -8.22 -3.52 -21.32
N TRP A 173 -7.86 -2.66 -20.37
CA TRP A 173 -8.35 -2.70 -18.99
C TRP A 173 -9.86 -2.45 -18.94
N VAL A 174 -10.36 -1.45 -19.66
CA VAL A 174 -11.80 -1.18 -19.76
C VAL A 174 -12.52 -2.37 -20.41
N SER A 175 -11.99 -2.94 -21.49
CA SER A 175 -12.60 -4.11 -22.13
C SER A 175 -12.55 -5.35 -21.25
N ALA A 176 -11.44 -5.57 -20.53
CA ALA A 176 -11.27 -6.68 -19.60
C ALA A 176 -12.15 -6.54 -18.36
N PHE A 177 -12.43 -5.31 -17.91
CA PHE A 177 -13.39 -5.06 -16.83
C PHE A 177 -14.81 -5.45 -17.26
N ILE A 178 -15.16 -5.21 -18.53
CA ILE A 178 -16.47 -5.55 -19.10
C ILE A 178 -16.58 -7.07 -19.38
N SER A 179 -15.54 -7.69 -19.93
CA SER A 179 -15.53 -9.11 -20.30
C SER A 179 -15.19 -10.04 -19.11
N GLY A 180 -14.47 -9.54 -18.12
CA GLY A 180 -14.00 -10.26 -16.93
C GLY A 180 -15.07 -10.48 -15.85
N ALA A 181 -16.33 -10.14 -16.14
CA ALA A 181 -17.45 -10.35 -15.24
C ALA A 181 -17.52 -11.79 -14.70
N SER A 182 -17.03 -12.80 -15.44
CA SER A 182 -16.99 -14.22 -15.03
C SER A 182 -15.91 -14.57 -14.00
N GLN A 183 -14.74 -13.91 -14.02
CA GLN A 183 -13.66 -14.16 -13.03
C GLN A 183 -13.84 -13.33 -11.75
N VAL A 184 -14.53 -12.19 -11.84
CA VAL A 184 -14.86 -11.33 -10.69
C VAL A 184 -15.94 -11.94 -9.80
N ILE A 185 -16.71 -12.93 -10.29
CA ILE A 185 -17.78 -13.62 -9.54
C ILE A 185 -17.26 -14.21 -8.23
N VAL A 186 -16.08 -14.83 -8.25
CA VAL A 186 -15.49 -15.45 -7.06
C VAL A 186 -15.19 -14.40 -6.00
N ALA A 187 -14.57 -13.27 -6.37
CA ALA A 187 -14.33 -12.17 -5.45
C ALA A 187 -15.63 -11.51 -4.97
N LEU A 188 -16.63 -11.34 -5.85
CA LEU A 188 -17.94 -10.78 -5.51
C LEU A 188 -18.73 -11.61 -4.51
N ILE A 189 -18.49 -12.92 -4.43
CA ILE A 189 -19.14 -13.80 -3.45
C ILE A 189 -18.29 -13.89 -2.18
N ILE A 190 -16.99 -14.14 -2.33
CA ILE A 190 -16.10 -14.42 -1.18
C ILE A 190 -15.85 -13.15 -0.36
N VAL A 191 -15.66 -11.98 -0.97
CA VAL A 191 -15.37 -10.74 -0.23
C VAL A 191 -16.52 -10.35 0.69
N PRO A 192 -17.79 -10.25 0.24
CA PRO A 192 -18.91 -9.94 1.14
C PRO A 192 -19.10 -11.01 2.21
N PHE A 193 -18.91 -12.29 1.88
CA PHE A 193 -18.98 -13.37 2.84
C PHE A 193 -17.94 -13.21 3.96
N MET A 194 -16.65 -13.05 3.61
CA MET A 194 -15.60 -12.87 4.60
C MET A 194 -15.75 -11.57 5.38
N LEU A 195 -16.13 -10.48 4.71
CA LEU A 195 -16.40 -9.20 5.35
C LEU A 195 -17.54 -9.32 6.38
N PHE A 196 -18.60 -10.07 6.07
CA PHE A 196 -19.70 -10.31 7.00
C PHE A 196 -19.21 -10.98 8.29
N TYR A 197 -18.41 -12.05 8.18
CA TYR A 197 -17.86 -12.74 9.35
C TYR A 197 -16.82 -11.91 10.10
N LEU A 198 -15.96 -11.17 9.39
CA LEU A 198 -15.03 -10.23 10.03
C LEU A 198 -15.77 -9.15 10.82
N LEU A 199 -16.82 -8.56 10.25
CA LEU A 199 -17.65 -7.60 10.96
C LEU A 199 -18.40 -8.24 12.13
N ARG A 200 -18.97 -9.44 11.95
CA ARG A 200 -19.73 -10.12 13.01
C ARG A 200 -18.84 -10.51 14.20
N ASP A 201 -17.74 -11.20 13.93
CA ASP A 201 -16.95 -11.92 14.93
C ASP A 201 -15.59 -11.25 15.24
N GLY A 202 -15.21 -10.19 14.52
CA GLY A 202 -13.91 -9.53 14.64
C GLY A 202 -13.54 -9.03 16.04
N LYS A 203 -14.54 -8.68 16.87
CA LYS A 203 -14.34 -8.29 18.29
C LYS A 203 -13.74 -9.42 19.13
N GLY A 204 -14.01 -10.68 18.78
CA GLY A 204 -13.52 -11.87 19.50
C GLY A 204 -12.14 -12.35 19.04
N LEU A 205 -11.60 -11.82 17.94
CA LEU A 205 -10.39 -12.36 17.30
C LEU A 205 -9.17 -12.33 18.21
N ARG A 206 -8.97 -11.26 18.99
CA ARG A 206 -7.89 -11.18 20.00
C ARG A 206 -7.97 -12.35 20.98
N ASN A 207 -9.13 -12.53 21.61
CA ASN A 207 -9.32 -13.57 22.64
C ASN A 207 -9.18 -14.98 22.05
N TYR A 208 -9.66 -15.18 20.82
CA TYR A 208 -9.51 -16.44 20.11
C TYR A 208 -8.04 -16.75 19.80
N LEU A 209 -7.23 -15.76 19.41
CA LEU A 209 -5.81 -15.98 19.13
C LEU A 209 -4.99 -16.18 20.40
N THR A 210 -5.25 -15.42 21.45
CA THR A 210 -4.50 -15.51 22.71
C THR A 210 -4.80 -16.78 23.51
N GLN A 211 -5.89 -17.50 23.23
CA GLN A 211 -6.20 -18.76 23.93
C GLN A 211 -5.13 -19.85 23.67
N PHE A 212 -4.47 -19.81 22.51
CA PHE A 212 -3.41 -20.75 22.13
C PHE A 212 -2.04 -20.39 22.72
N MET A 213 -1.92 -19.23 23.38
CA MET A 213 -0.65 -18.77 23.95
C MET A 213 -0.47 -19.25 25.40
N PRO A 214 0.77 -19.49 25.85
CA PRO A 214 1.08 -19.72 27.25
C PRO A 214 0.54 -18.59 28.14
N THR A 215 0.10 -18.92 29.36
CA THR A 215 -0.58 -17.97 30.28
C THR A 215 0.22 -16.68 30.50
N LYS A 216 1.54 -16.76 30.61
CA LYS A 216 2.44 -15.61 30.77
C LYS A 216 2.52 -14.70 29.54
N LEU A 217 2.22 -15.21 28.34
CA LEU A 217 2.30 -14.49 27.07
C LEU A 217 0.93 -13.99 26.57
N LYS A 218 -0.18 -14.40 27.21
CA LYS A 218 -1.54 -14.03 26.78
C LYS A 218 -1.75 -12.52 26.72
N GLU A 219 -1.39 -11.80 27.78
CA GLU A 219 -1.54 -10.34 27.81
C GLU A 219 -0.56 -9.63 26.87
N PRO A 220 0.76 -9.90 26.89
CA PRO A 220 1.69 -9.28 25.95
C PRO A 220 1.30 -9.47 24.49
N VAL A 221 0.97 -10.70 24.07
CA VAL A 221 0.53 -10.98 22.70
C VAL A 221 -0.81 -10.32 22.40
N GLY A 222 -1.73 -10.33 23.36
CA GLY A 222 -3.03 -9.66 23.25
C GLY A 222 -2.90 -8.16 23.03
N GLN A 223 -1.96 -7.51 23.72
CA GLN A 223 -1.67 -6.09 23.56
C GLN A 223 -1.11 -5.82 22.15
N VAL A 224 -0.13 -6.62 21.69
CA VAL A 224 0.43 -6.48 20.33
C VAL A 224 -0.65 -6.63 19.25
N LEU A 225 -1.54 -7.61 19.39
CA LEU A 225 -2.66 -7.79 18.45
C LEU A 225 -3.59 -6.58 18.44
N SER A 226 -3.86 -5.99 19.61
CA SER A 226 -4.67 -4.77 19.74
C SER A 226 -4.00 -3.58 19.08
N ASP A 227 -2.69 -3.41 19.30
CA ASP A 227 -1.91 -2.30 18.76
C ASP A 227 -1.80 -2.39 17.23
N VAL A 228 -1.55 -3.59 16.68
CA VAL A 228 -1.60 -3.83 15.24
C VAL A 228 -2.97 -3.53 14.67
N ASN A 229 -4.04 -4.02 15.31
CA ASN A 229 -5.40 -3.76 14.86
C ASN A 229 -5.75 -2.26 14.87
N GLN A 230 -5.32 -1.53 15.90
CA GLN A 230 -5.51 -0.09 15.99
C GLN A 230 -4.72 0.63 14.90
N GLN A 231 -3.48 0.21 14.65
CA GLN A 231 -2.61 0.77 13.61
C GLN A 231 -3.20 0.61 12.21
N LEU A 232 -3.66 -0.60 11.88
CA LEU A 232 -4.31 -0.90 10.61
C LEU A 232 -5.63 -0.12 10.45
N SER A 233 -6.46 -0.10 11.49
CA SER A 233 -7.72 0.64 11.50
C SER A 233 -7.51 2.13 11.24
N ASN A 234 -6.55 2.72 11.93
CA ASN A 234 -6.19 4.13 11.81
C ASN A 234 -5.66 4.45 10.41
N TYR A 235 -4.72 3.63 9.90
CA TYR A 235 -4.15 3.82 8.57
C TYR A 235 -5.22 3.75 7.48
N VAL A 236 -6.02 2.68 7.45
CA VAL A 236 -7.00 2.46 6.37
C VAL A 236 -8.03 3.60 6.35
N ARG A 237 -8.59 3.96 7.50
CA ARG A 237 -9.57 5.06 7.60
C ARG A 237 -8.94 6.40 7.24
N GLY A 238 -7.74 6.66 7.76
CA GLY A 238 -7.01 7.87 7.47
C GLY A 238 -6.75 8.02 5.97
N GLN A 239 -6.21 6.98 5.33
CA GLN A 239 -5.87 7.01 3.91
C GLN A 239 -7.09 7.18 3.01
N VAL A 240 -8.20 6.49 3.30
CA VAL A 240 -9.45 6.69 2.57
C VAL A 240 -9.97 8.12 2.73
N THR A 241 -9.86 8.69 3.93
CA THR A 241 -10.27 10.08 4.20
C THR A 241 -9.41 11.07 3.41
N VAL A 242 -8.08 10.89 3.41
CA VAL A 242 -7.15 11.71 2.62
C VAL A 242 -7.48 11.59 1.13
N ALA A 243 -7.68 10.38 0.61
CA ALA A 243 -8.04 10.13 -0.78
C ALA A 243 -9.33 10.86 -1.22
N ILE A 244 -10.36 10.87 -0.36
CA ILE A 244 -11.61 11.60 -0.63
C ILE A 244 -11.37 13.11 -0.66
N ILE A 245 -10.60 13.64 0.29
CA ILE A 245 -10.28 15.08 0.36
C ILE A 245 -9.49 15.51 -0.88
N VAL A 246 -8.47 14.74 -1.26
CA VAL A 246 -7.65 14.98 -2.46
C VAL A 246 -8.52 14.95 -3.72
N ALA A 247 -9.45 13.98 -3.85
CA ALA A 247 -10.38 13.98 -4.96
C ALA A 247 -11.20 15.27 -5.02
N VAL A 248 -11.82 15.66 -3.89
CA VAL A 248 -12.64 16.88 -3.83
C VAL A 248 -11.82 18.13 -4.17
N MET A 249 -10.61 18.23 -3.64
CA MET A 249 -9.71 19.35 -3.92
C MET A 249 -9.36 19.46 -5.40
N PHE A 250 -8.90 18.36 -6.03
CA PHE A 250 -8.59 18.37 -7.46
C PHE A 250 -9.83 18.68 -8.31
N ILE A 251 -11.01 18.15 -7.97
CA ILE A 251 -12.25 18.48 -8.68
C ILE A 251 -12.52 19.99 -8.62
N ILE A 252 -12.41 20.59 -7.43
CA ILE A 252 -12.66 22.01 -7.23
C ILE A 252 -11.62 22.85 -7.98
N PHE A 253 -10.33 22.58 -7.76
CA PHE A 253 -9.25 23.36 -8.36
C PHE A 253 -9.21 23.24 -9.88
N PHE A 254 -9.41 22.05 -10.45
CA PHE A 254 -9.49 21.88 -11.89
C PHE A 254 -10.73 22.55 -12.50
N LYS A 255 -11.87 22.56 -11.79
CA LYS A 255 -13.04 23.32 -12.24
C LYS A 255 -12.78 24.83 -12.23
N ILE A 256 -12.12 25.36 -11.19
CA ILE A 256 -11.79 26.79 -11.07
C ILE A 256 -10.93 27.25 -12.25
N ILE A 257 -9.92 26.46 -12.64
CA ILE A 257 -9.04 26.84 -13.76
C ILE A 257 -9.65 26.56 -15.13
N GLY A 258 -10.80 25.88 -15.19
CA GLY A 258 -11.49 25.53 -16.43
C GLY A 258 -10.90 24.33 -17.17
N LEU A 259 -10.21 23.42 -16.48
CA LEU A 259 -9.59 22.25 -17.09
C LEU A 259 -10.65 21.22 -17.51
N ARG A 260 -10.53 20.68 -18.73
CA ARG A 260 -11.39 19.62 -19.23
C ARG A 260 -11.23 18.36 -18.37
N TYR A 261 -12.32 17.61 -18.20
CA TYR A 261 -12.34 16.37 -17.41
C TYR A 261 -12.01 16.53 -15.92
N ALA A 262 -12.16 17.73 -15.34
CA ALA A 262 -11.87 18.03 -13.93
C ALA A 262 -12.42 16.97 -12.93
N VAL A 263 -13.67 16.52 -13.13
CA VAL A 263 -14.29 15.50 -12.26
C VAL A 263 -13.56 14.16 -12.37
N THR A 264 -13.31 13.69 -13.59
CA THR A 264 -12.64 12.40 -13.83
C THR A 264 -11.20 12.42 -13.33
N LEU A 265 -10.47 13.51 -13.58
CA LEU A 265 -9.10 13.68 -13.11
C LEU A 265 -9.05 13.71 -11.58
N GLY A 266 -9.95 14.44 -10.92
CA GLY A 266 -9.98 14.48 -9.46
C GLY A 266 -10.40 13.15 -8.82
N VAL A 267 -11.39 12.44 -9.37
CA VAL A 267 -11.74 11.08 -8.89
C VAL A 267 -10.57 10.11 -9.08
N THR A 268 -9.92 10.16 -10.24
CA THR A 268 -8.72 9.35 -10.51
C THR A 268 -7.61 9.69 -9.53
N ALA A 269 -7.42 10.98 -9.22
CA ALA A 269 -6.45 11.43 -8.24
C ALA A 269 -6.72 10.86 -6.84
N GLY A 270 -7.97 10.91 -6.36
CA GLY A 270 -8.30 10.29 -5.07
C GLY A 270 -8.05 8.78 -5.05
N ILE A 271 -8.43 8.05 -6.11
CA ILE A 271 -8.19 6.60 -6.20
C ILE A 271 -6.69 6.30 -6.18
N LEU A 272 -5.90 7.00 -6.99
CA LEU A 272 -4.45 6.83 -7.01
C LEU A 272 -3.83 7.22 -5.68
N ASN A 273 -4.40 8.21 -4.98
CA ASN A 273 -3.97 8.64 -3.66
C ASN A 273 -4.32 7.67 -2.52
N LEU A 274 -4.85 6.48 -2.81
CA LEU A 274 -4.78 5.37 -1.87
C LEU A 274 -3.33 4.91 -1.63
N VAL A 275 -2.41 5.23 -2.56
CA VAL A 275 -0.97 5.09 -2.39
C VAL A 275 -0.38 6.44 -1.97
N PRO A 276 0.07 6.59 -0.71
CA PRO A 276 0.59 7.87 -0.20
C PRO A 276 1.75 8.42 -1.03
N TYR A 277 1.78 9.75 -1.20
CA TYR A 277 2.79 10.53 -1.93
C TYR A 277 2.90 10.25 -3.43
N LEU A 278 2.58 9.04 -3.88
CA LEU A 278 2.69 8.62 -5.28
C LEU A 278 1.41 8.95 -6.06
N GLY A 279 0.26 8.87 -5.41
CA GLY A 279 -1.05 8.97 -6.06
C GLY A 279 -1.32 10.31 -6.72
N SER A 280 -1.22 11.40 -5.97
CA SER A 280 -1.41 12.77 -6.48
C SER A 280 -0.40 13.11 -7.61
N PHE A 281 0.83 12.60 -7.51
CA PHE A 281 1.84 12.77 -8.56
C PHE A 281 1.46 12.04 -9.87
N LEU A 282 1.05 10.78 -9.77
CA LEU A 282 0.61 10.00 -10.93
C LEU A 282 -0.64 10.60 -11.58
N ALA A 283 -1.55 11.16 -10.77
CA ALA A 283 -2.77 11.79 -11.25
C ALA A 283 -2.52 13.13 -11.99
N MET A 284 -1.40 13.79 -11.69
CA MET A 284 -1.00 15.03 -12.35
C MET A 284 -0.59 14.82 -13.81
N LEU A 285 -0.03 13.66 -14.15
CA LEU A 285 0.46 13.37 -15.50
C LEU A 285 -0.57 13.63 -16.62
N PRO A 286 -1.80 13.07 -16.59
CA PRO A 286 -2.81 13.38 -17.59
C PRO A 286 -3.27 14.84 -17.55
N ALA A 287 -3.29 15.48 -16.37
CA ALA A 287 -3.66 16.89 -16.25
C ALA A 287 -2.62 17.83 -16.91
N LEU A 288 -1.33 17.51 -16.80
CA LEU A 288 -0.24 18.26 -17.43
C LEU A 288 -0.32 18.20 -18.95
N VAL A 289 -0.59 17.01 -19.51
CA VAL A 289 -0.78 16.83 -20.96
C VAL A 289 -1.95 17.71 -21.43
N LEU A 290 -3.10 17.66 -20.76
CA LEU A 290 -4.26 18.48 -21.09
C LEU A 290 -4.00 19.98 -20.91
N GLY A 291 -3.24 20.37 -19.89
CA GLY A 291 -2.83 21.75 -19.65
C GLY A 291 -1.93 22.29 -20.77
N LEU A 292 -0.95 21.48 -21.21
CA LEU A 292 -0.04 21.84 -22.29
C LEU A 292 -0.78 22.07 -23.62
N ILE A 293 -1.74 21.20 -23.96
CA ILE A 293 -2.56 21.31 -25.18
C ILE A 293 -3.45 22.55 -25.16
N ALA A 294 -4.01 22.87 -23.99
CA ALA A 294 -4.79 24.08 -23.80
C ALA A 294 -3.94 25.37 -23.86
N GLY A 295 -2.61 25.22 -23.92
CA GLY A 295 -1.64 26.30 -24.09
C GLY A 295 -0.88 26.65 -22.81
N PRO A 296 0.18 27.46 -22.91
CA PRO A 296 1.13 27.71 -21.82
C PRO A 296 0.50 28.27 -20.54
N VAL A 297 -0.53 29.10 -20.69
CA VAL A 297 -1.25 29.70 -19.55
C VAL A 297 -2.01 28.63 -18.77
N MET A 298 -2.65 27.67 -19.46
CA MET A 298 -3.36 26.59 -18.78
C MET A 298 -2.38 25.61 -18.14
N LEU A 299 -1.27 25.29 -18.81
CA LEU A 299 -0.20 24.49 -18.22
C LEU A 299 0.30 25.09 -16.91
N LEU A 300 0.57 26.40 -16.89
CA LEU A 300 0.98 27.10 -15.68
C LEU A 300 -0.08 27.01 -14.58
N LYS A 301 -1.37 27.18 -14.92
CA LYS A 301 -2.48 27.01 -13.97
C LYS A 301 -2.51 25.59 -13.38
N VAL A 302 -2.31 24.55 -14.20
CA VAL A 302 -2.26 23.14 -13.73
C VAL A 302 -1.10 22.93 -12.76
N VAL A 303 0.09 23.46 -13.07
CA VAL A 303 1.25 23.39 -12.16
C VAL A 303 0.98 24.10 -10.85
N ILE A 304 0.37 25.29 -10.88
CA ILE A 304 -0.03 26.02 -9.67
C ILE A 304 -1.03 25.22 -8.84
N VAL A 305 -2.05 24.63 -9.47
CA VAL A 305 -3.02 23.78 -8.78
C VAL A 305 -2.33 22.62 -8.07
N PHE A 306 -1.39 21.95 -8.73
CA PHE A 306 -0.63 20.86 -8.11
C PHE A 306 0.20 21.33 -6.92
N ILE A 307 0.91 22.46 -7.04
CA ILE A 307 1.72 23.00 -5.93
C ILE A 307 0.82 23.34 -4.73
N VAL A 308 -0.33 23.97 -4.98
CA VAL A 308 -1.30 24.32 -3.94
C VAL A 308 -1.87 23.07 -3.28
N GLU A 309 -2.30 22.11 -4.09
CA GLU A 309 -2.85 20.84 -3.63
C GLU A 309 -1.83 20.07 -2.77
N GLN A 310 -0.60 19.88 -3.27
CA GLN A 310 0.47 19.20 -2.54
C GLN A 310 0.85 19.90 -1.25
N THR A 311 0.83 21.23 -1.24
CA THR A 311 1.10 22.00 -0.02
C THR A 311 0.00 21.78 1.02
N ILE A 312 -1.25 21.79 0.59
CA ILE A 312 -2.40 21.56 1.48
C ILE A 312 -2.41 20.11 1.97
N GLU A 313 -2.22 19.15 1.07
CA GLU A 313 -2.19 17.72 1.38
C GLU A 313 -1.08 17.41 2.38
N GLY A 314 0.16 17.83 2.06
CA GLY A 314 1.35 17.49 2.85
C GLY A 314 1.45 18.23 4.17
N ARG A 315 1.03 19.49 4.25
CA ARG A 315 1.18 20.31 5.47
C ARG A 315 -0.04 20.31 6.38
N PHE A 316 -1.23 20.02 5.86
CA PHE A 316 -2.48 20.13 6.64
C PHE A 316 -3.25 18.82 6.66
N VAL A 317 -3.63 18.29 5.49
CA VAL A 317 -4.55 17.13 5.40
C VAL A 317 -3.91 15.88 5.99
N SER A 318 -2.70 15.53 5.52
CA SER A 318 -2.00 14.33 5.98
C SER A 318 -1.65 14.39 7.46
N PRO A 319 -1.06 15.48 8.01
CA PRO A 319 -0.79 15.57 9.44
C PRO A 319 -2.05 15.56 10.31
N LEU A 320 -3.15 16.17 9.87
CA LEU A 320 -4.39 16.22 10.67
C LEU A 320 -5.10 14.86 10.72
N ILE A 321 -5.01 14.06 9.65
CA ILE A 321 -5.75 12.81 9.51
C ILE A 321 -4.90 11.60 9.91
N LEU A 322 -3.66 11.53 9.43
CA LEU A 322 -2.74 10.42 9.71
C LEU A 322 -1.95 10.65 11.00
N GLY A 323 -1.80 11.91 11.43
CA GLY A 323 -1.24 12.27 12.75
C GLY A 323 0.13 11.67 13.05
N SER A 324 0.39 11.48 14.35
CA SER A 324 1.54 10.74 14.88
C SER A 324 1.41 9.22 14.71
N GLN A 325 0.30 8.73 14.16
CA GLN A 325 -0.09 7.33 14.30
C GLN A 325 0.79 6.40 13.47
N LEU A 326 1.43 6.87 12.40
CA LEU A 326 2.34 6.02 11.62
C LEU A 326 3.80 6.17 12.07
N ASN A 327 4.23 7.38 12.45
CA ASN A 327 5.63 7.71 12.79
C ASN A 327 6.64 6.98 11.87
N ILE A 328 6.36 6.99 10.55
CA ILE A 328 7.18 6.37 9.51
C ILE A 328 7.92 7.51 8.83
N HIS A 329 9.24 7.44 8.82
CA HIS A 329 10.03 8.40 8.07
C HIS A 329 9.68 8.33 6.57
N PRO A 330 9.50 9.45 5.85
CA PRO A 330 9.11 9.43 4.43
C PRO A 330 10.00 8.55 3.55
N ILE A 331 11.30 8.48 3.86
CA ILE A 331 12.23 7.59 3.14
C ILE A 331 11.86 6.11 3.29
N ASN A 332 11.36 5.69 4.46
CA ASN A 332 10.94 4.31 4.71
C ASN A 332 9.67 4.01 3.92
N VAL A 333 8.76 4.99 3.78
CA VAL A 333 7.60 4.86 2.91
C VAL A 333 8.04 4.59 1.48
N LEU A 334 9.00 5.37 0.95
CA LEU A 334 9.52 5.16 -0.40
C LEU A 334 10.16 3.78 -0.56
N PHE A 335 11.03 3.36 0.35
CA PHE A 335 11.64 2.02 0.31
C PHE A 335 10.59 0.91 0.35
N VAL A 336 9.63 1.00 1.26
CA VAL A 336 8.54 0.03 1.38
C VAL A 336 7.76 -0.05 0.08
N LEU A 337 7.37 1.07 -0.53
CA LEU A 337 6.62 1.09 -1.78
C LEU A 337 7.43 0.52 -2.96
N LEU A 338 8.70 0.88 -3.09
CA LEU A 338 9.57 0.38 -4.17
C LEU A 338 9.82 -1.12 -4.05
N THR A 339 10.17 -1.60 -2.86
CA THR A 339 10.47 -3.02 -2.63
C THR A 339 9.21 -3.87 -2.73
N SER A 340 8.13 -3.49 -2.03
CA SER A 340 6.87 -4.25 -2.08
C SER A 340 6.24 -4.21 -3.46
N GLY A 341 6.28 -3.07 -4.15
CA GLY A 341 5.76 -2.93 -5.51
C GLY A 341 6.51 -3.79 -6.53
N SER A 342 7.83 -3.90 -6.39
CA SER A 342 8.63 -4.80 -7.23
C SER A 342 8.32 -6.28 -6.97
N MET A 343 8.15 -6.66 -5.70
CA MET A 343 7.93 -8.06 -5.30
C MET A 343 6.50 -8.56 -5.53
N PHE A 344 5.50 -7.71 -5.27
CA PHE A 344 4.09 -8.10 -5.20
C PHE A 344 3.19 -7.24 -6.10
N GLY A 345 3.78 -6.43 -6.99
CA GLY A 345 3.05 -5.57 -7.92
C GLY A 345 2.17 -4.56 -7.21
N ILE A 346 0.98 -4.31 -7.77
CA ILE A 346 0.02 -3.33 -7.22
C ILE A 346 -0.43 -3.65 -5.79
N TRP A 347 -0.51 -4.94 -5.43
CA TRP A 347 -0.87 -5.36 -4.07
C TRP A 347 0.22 -5.00 -3.06
N GLY A 348 1.48 -5.11 -3.47
CA GLY A 348 2.61 -4.65 -2.67
C GLY A 348 2.54 -3.16 -2.39
N VAL A 349 2.31 -2.35 -3.42
CA VAL A 349 2.20 -0.89 -3.27
C VAL A 349 1.05 -0.49 -2.35
N LEU A 350 -0.11 -1.12 -2.47
CA LEU A 350 -1.29 -0.81 -1.64
C LEU A 350 -1.13 -1.24 -0.18
N LEU A 351 -0.46 -2.36 0.08
CA LEU A 351 -0.40 -2.98 1.40
C LEU A 351 0.94 -2.80 2.11
N GLY A 352 1.97 -2.33 1.40
CA GLY A 352 3.32 -2.22 1.91
C GLY A 352 3.37 -1.41 3.19
N ILE A 353 2.69 -0.26 3.23
CA ILE A 353 2.68 0.62 4.40
C ILE A 353 1.89 0.00 5.59
N PRO A 354 0.66 -0.52 5.41
CA PRO A 354 -0.03 -1.26 6.48
C PRO A 354 0.80 -2.41 7.05
N VAL A 355 1.42 -3.21 6.18
CA VAL A 355 2.25 -4.35 6.57
C VAL A 355 3.49 -3.89 7.31
N TYR A 356 4.18 -2.86 6.81
CA TYR A 356 5.34 -2.27 7.46
C TYR A 356 4.97 -1.73 8.85
N ALA A 357 3.87 -0.99 8.98
CA ALA A 357 3.41 -0.44 10.25
C ALA A 357 3.10 -1.56 11.26
N SER A 358 2.44 -2.62 10.81
CA SER A 358 2.15 -3.80 11.63
C SER A 358 3.42 -4.54 12.07
N ALA A 359 4.35 -4.75 11.12
CA ALA A 359 5.64 -5.36 11.40
C ALA A 359 6.45 -4.54 12.39
N LYS A 360 6.45 -3.21 12.27
CA LYS A 360 7.10 -2.30 13.21
C LYS A 360 6.57 -2.49 14.63
N VAL A 361 5.25 -2.54 14.82
CA VAL A 361 4.62 -2.79 16.13
C VAL A 361 5.08 -4.13 16.71
N VAL A 362 5.03 -5.20 15.92
CA VAL A 362 5.44 -6.54 16.36
C VAL A 362 6.93 -6.59 16.72
N ILE A 363 7.80 -6.06 15.86
CA ILE A 363 9.25 -6.05 16.06
C ILE A 363 9.61 -5.22 17.30
N SER A 364 8.99 -4.05 17.48
CA SER A 364 9.20 -3.23 18.68
C SER A 364 8.78 -3.98 19.94
N ALA A 365 7.63 -4.68 19.93
CA ALA A 365 7.19 -5.45 21.08
C ALA A 365 8.12 -6.64 21.40
N ILE A 366 8.63 -7.34 20.36
CA ILE A 366 9.63 -8.40 20.53
C ILE A 366 10.91 -7.85 21.14
N PHE A 367 11.35 -6.67 20.68
CA PHE A 367 12.57 -6.05 21.18
C PHE A 367 12.42 -5.58 22.63
N GLU A 368 11.29 -4.98 22.99
CA GLU A 368 11.00 -4.60 24.39
C GLU A 368 10.94 -5.84 25.30
N TRP A 369 10.30 -6.92 24.85
CA TRP A 369 10.33 -8.19 25.57
C TRP A 369 11.76 -8.74 25.72
N TYR A 370 12.58 -8.66 24.67
CA TYR A 370 13.98 -9.09 24.70
C TYR A 370 14.82 -8.27 25.67
N LYS A 371 14.63 -6.95 25.77
CA LYS A 371 15.34 -6.11 26.76
C LYS A 371 15.06 -6.59 28.18
N VAL A 372 13.81 -6.87 28.50
CA VAL A 372 13.39 -7.33 29.83
C VAL A 372 13.96 -8.71 30.16
N VAL A 373 14.02 -9.63 29.19
CA VAL A 373 14.42 -11.03 29.44
C VAL A 373 15.93 -11.24 29.34
N SER A 374 16.63 -10.50 28.49
CA SER A 374 18.05 -10.75 28.21
C SER A 374 18.98 -10.36 29.36
N GLY A 375 18.58 -9.42 30.23
CA GLY A 375 19.45 -8.86 31.26
C GLY A 375 20.65 -8.10 30.70
N LEU A 376 20.69 -7.85 29.39
CA LEU A 376 21.76 -7.12 28.69
C LEU A 376 21.54 -5.60 28.68
N TYR A 377 20.37 -5.15 29.12
CA TYR A 377 19.98 -3.75 29.14
C TYR A 377 19.78 -3.31 30.59
N GLU A 378 20.43 -2.20 30.96
CA GLU A 378 20.15 -1.52 32.22
C GLU A 378 18.76 -0.86 32.10
N LEU A 379 17.84 -1.24 32.98
CA LEU A 379 16.54 -0.60 33.05
C LEU A 379 16.77 0.81 33.62
N GLU A 380 16.72 1.83 32.78
CA GLU A 380 16.79 3.25 33.18
C GLU A 380 15.73 3.51 34.28
N GLY A 381 16.14 3.51 35.55
CA GLY A 381 15.22 3.67 36.68
C GLY A 381 15.74 3.28 38.07
N GLU A 382 16.84 2.53 38.23
CA GLU A 382 17.36 2.17 39.56
C GLU A 382 18.42 3.13 40.14
N GLU A 383 18.97 4.07 39.37
CA GLU A 383 20.02 4.99 39.84
C GLU A 383 19.54 6.06 40.85
N ILE A 384 18.24 6.22 41.11
CA ILE A 384 17.74 7.27 42.04
C ILE A 384 17.61 6.76 43.49
N LYS A 385 17.82 5.46 43.77
CA LYS A 385 17.64 4.90 45.13
C LYS A 385 18.91 4.49 45.88
N SER A 386 20.09 4.62 45.29
CA SER A 386 21.36 4.27 45.96
C SER A 386 22.11 5.44 46.59
N GLU A 387 21.59 6.68 46.50
CA GLU A 387 22.22 7.87 47.10
C GLU A 387 21.35 8.58 48.17
N GLN A 388 20.59 7.84 48.98
CA GLN A 388 19.98 8.38 50.21
C GLN A 388 20.38 7.60 51.45
#